data_AF-A0A7C2W080-F1
#
_entry.id   AF-A0A7C2W080-F1
#
_cell.length_a   1.000
_cell.length_b   1.000
_cell.length_c   1.000
_cell.angle_alpha   90.00
_cell.angle_beta   90.00
_cell.angle_gamma   90.00
#
_symmetry.space_group_name_H-M   'P 1'
#
loop_
_entity.id
_entity.type
_entity.pdbx_description
1 polymer ?
#
loop_
_entity_poly.entity_id
_entity_poly.type
_entity_poly.pdbx_seq_one_letter_code
_entity_poly.pdbx_strand_id
1 'polypeptide(L)' 'YIVDAFLVVILGGVGQLLGTALAALTVGSLNTLFEFGSTATLGKALVFVLVIVFLQWRPAGLLAVRAR' A
#
# COMPACT_ATOMS: atom_id res chain seq x y z
N TYR A 1 5.42 2.37 -10.99
CA TYR A 1 6.60 1.68 -10.43
C TYR A 1 7.22 2.42 -9.26
N ILE A 2 7.90 3.56 -9.46
CA ILE A 2 8.52 4.30 -8.33
C ILE A 2 7.46 4.75 -7.32
N VAL A 3 6.36 5.34 -7.80
CA VAL A 3 5.25 5.80 -6.95
C VAL A 3 4.59 4.64 -6.19
N ASP A 4 4.37 3.50 -6.85
CA ASP A 4 3.81 2.31 -6.19
C ASP A 4 4.75 1.77 -5.10
N ALA A 5 6.06 1.74 -5.38
CA ALA A 5 7.07 1.33 -4.41
C ALA A 5 7.09 2.27 -3.20
N PHE A 6 7.02 3.58 -3.41
CA PHE A 6 6.90 4.56 -2.32
C PHE A 6 5.62 4.37 -1.51
N LEU A 7 4.48 4.18 -2.16
CA LEU A 7 3.21 3.97 -1.47
C LEU A 7 3.19 2.71 -0.62
N VAL A 8 3.74 1.61 -1.12
CA VAL A 8 3.88 0.36 -0.36
C VAL A 8 4.77 0.56 0.87
N VAL A 9 5.87 1.31 0.74
CA VAL A 9 6.76 1.62 1.87
C VAL A 9 6.07 2.49 2.92
N ILE A 10 5.33 3.50 2.48
CA ILE A 10 4.59 4.41 3.37
C ILE A 10 3.43 3.67 4.05
N LEU A 11 2.71 2.81 3.30
CA LEU A 11 1.65 1.95 3.84
C LEU A 11 2.18 0.98 4.90
N GLY A 12 3.35 0.37 4.66
CA GLY A 12 3.99 -0.56 5.57
C GLY A 12 4.52 0.07 6.86
N GLY A 13 4.85 1.37 6.82
CA GLY A 13 5.48 2.10 7.91
C GLY A 13 6.93 2.45 7.59
N VAL A 14 7.27 3.74 7.70
CA VAL A 14 8.60 4.25 7.35
C VAL A 14 9.66 3.66 8.28
N GLY A 15 10.61 2.91 7.71
CA GLY A 15 11.71 2.30 8.44
C GLY A 15 11.46 0.86 8.92
N GLN A 16 10.33 0.22 8.57
CA GLN A 16 10.01 -1.14 9.00
C GLN A 16 9.93 -2.15 7.85
N LEU A 17 10.98 -2.95 7.67
CA LEU A 17 11.09 -3.95 6.59
C LEU A 17 9.97 -4.99 6.59
N LEU A 18 9.53 -5.45 7.77
CA LEU A 18 8.43 -6.40 7.89
C LEU A 18 7.08 -5.78 7.51
N GLY A 19 6.85 -4.52 7.89
CA GLY A 19 5.62 -3.80 7.56
C GLY A 19 5.52 -3.53 6.05
N THR A 20 6.63 -3.14 5.44
CA THR A 20 6.70 -2.89 3.99
C THR A 20 6.63 -4.19 3.18
N ALA A 21 7.20 -5.30 3.64
CA ALA A 21 7.04 -6.60 2.99
C ALA A 21 5.58 -7.10 3.02
N LEU A 22 4.91 -6.99 4.18
CA LEU A 22 3.49 -7.34 4.31
C LEU A 22 2.59 -6.41 3.48
N ALA A 23 2.90 -5.11 3.45
CA ALA A 23 2.23 -4.13 2.59
C ALA A 23 2.40 -4.47 1.10
N ALA A 24 3.60 -4.86 0.68
CA ALA A 24 3.88 -5.21 -0.71
C ALA A 24 3.07 -6.43 -1.15
N LEU A 25 3.01 -7.45 -0.30
CA LEU A 25 2.24 -8.67 -0.55
C LEU A 25 0.74 -8.36 -0.64
N THR A 26 0.20 -7.63 0.34
CA THR A 26 -1.23 -7.29 0.36
C THR A 26 -1.63 -6.38 -0.80
N VAL A 27 -0.91 -5.29 -1.05
CA VAL A 27 -1.19 -4.36 -2.17
C VAL A 27 -0.99 -5.06 -3.51
N GLY A 28 0.05 -5.88 -3.66
CA GLY A 28 0.30 -6.65 -4.87
C GLY A 28 -0.82 -7.64 -5.18
N SER A 29 -1.22 -8.45 -4.19
CA SER A 29 -2.32 -9.41 -4.32
C SER A 29 -3.66 -8.71 -4.62
N LEU A 30 -3.96 -7.61 -3.93
CA LEU A 30 -5.16 -6.82 -4.21
C LEU A 30 -5.14 -6.27 -5.63
N ASN A 31 -4.01 -5.74 -6.08
CA ASN A 31 -3.89 -5.19 -7.42
C ASN A 31 -4.15 -6.27 -8.50
N THR A 32 -3.59 -7.46 -8.34
CA THR A 32 -3.86 -8.58 -9.26
C THR A 32 -5.31 -9.06 -9.23
N LEU A 33 -5.94 -9.12 -8.04
CA LEU A 33 -7.36 -9.47 -7.91
C LEU A 33 -8.28 -8.44 -8.59
N PHE A 34 -7.97 -7.15 -8.45
CA PHE A 34 -8.73 -6.08 -9.11
C PHE A 34 -8.46 -6.00 -10.62
N GLU A 35 -7.26 -6.30 -11.08
CA GLU A 35 -6.96 -6.44 -12.52
C GLU A 35 -7.68 -7.63 -13.15
N PHE A 36 -7.99 -8.68 -12.37
CA PHE A 36 -8.71 -9.86 -12.87
C PHE A 36 -10.21 -9.60 -13.11
N GLY A 37 -10.81 -8.66 -12.35
CA GLY A 37 -12.24 -8.34 -12.41
C GLY A 37 -12.59 -6.99 -13.05
N SER A 38 -11.61 -6.14 -13.35
CA SER A 38 -11.81 -4.78 -13.90
C SER A 38 -10.74 -4.41 -14.91
N THR A 39 -10.98 -3.34 -15.67
CA THR A 39 -9.94 -2.78 -16.56
C THR A 39 -8.72 -2.38 -15.72
N ALA A 40 -7.51 -2.76 -16.16
CA ALA A 40 -6.28 -2.59 -15.38
C ALA A 40 -6.06 -1.16 -14.82
N THR A 41 -6.54 -0.14 -15.54
CA THR A 41 -6.49 1.26 -15.11
C THR A 41 -7.41 1.57 -13.92
N LEU A 42 -8.63 1.02 -13.90
CA LEU A 42 -9.59 1.21 -12.80
C LEU A 42 -9.16 0.46 -11.54
N GLY A 43 -8.61 -0.76 -11.69
CA GLY A 43 -8.09 -1.55 -10.58
C GLY A 43 -6.97 -0.81 -9.82
N LYS A 44 -6.00 -0.28 -10.57
CA LYS A 44 -4.91 0.53 -9.97
C LYS A 44 -5.43 1.79 -9.28
N ALA A 45 -6.38 2.51 -9.88
CA ALA A 45 -6.96 3.70 -9.28
C ALA A 45 -7.68 3.39 -7.95
N LEU A 46 -8.46 2.30 -7.89
CA LEU A 46 -9.13 1.86 -6.66
C LEU A 46 -8.14 1.49 -5.55
N VAL A 47 -7.08 0.75 -5.89
CA VAL A 47 -6.00 0.42 -4.93
C VAL A 47 -5.33 1.69 -4.42
N PHE A 48 -5.05 2.65 -5.31
CA PHE A 48 -4.45 3.93 -4.95
C PHE A 48 -5.31 4.72 -3.96
N VAL A 49 -6.61 4.83 -4.24
CA VAL A 49 -7.58 5.51 -3.36
C VAL A 49 -7.68 4.80 -2.01
N LEU A 50 -7.77 3.46 -2.00
CA LEU A 50 -7.77 2.66 -0.77
C LEU A 50 -6.53 2.91 0.08
N VAL A 51 -5.35 2.94 -0.53
CA VAL A 51 -4.09 3.22 0.16
C VAL A 51 -4.07 4.64 0.73
N ILE A 52 -4.51 5.65 -0.03
CA ILE A 52 -4.59 7.04 0.44
C ILE A 52 -5.56 7.17 1.61
N VAL A 53 -6.76 6.60 1.52
CA VAL A 53 -7.75 6.61 2.61
C VAL A 53 -7.21 5.92 3.86
N PHE A 54 -6.55 4.78 3.69
CA PHE A 54 -5.91 4.07 4.79
C PHE A 54 -4.81 4.94 5.45
N LEU A 55 -3.98 5.59 4.65
CA LEU A 55 -2.94 6.51 5.13
C LEU A 55 -3.50 7.74 5.83
N GLN A 56 -4.62 8.28 5.38
CA GLN A 56 -5.30 9.37 6.08
C GLN A 56 -5.79 8.93 7.47
N TRP A 57 -6.24 7.68 7.61
CA TRP A 57 -6.70 7.15 8.90
C TRP A 57 -5.59 6.67 9.82
N ARG A 58 -4.49 6.16 9.26
CA ARG A 58 -3.32 5.63 9.97
C ARG A 58 -2.06 6.19 9.32
N PRO A 59 -1.71 7.49 9.56
CA PRO A 59 -0.57 8.14 8.93
C PRO A 59 0.78 7.51 9.31
N ALA A 60 0.81 6.70 10.37
CA ALA A 60 2.00 6.00 10.82
C ALA A 60 2.25 4.65 10.10
N GLY A 61 1.36 4.22 9.20
CA GLY A 61 1.45 2.95 8.48
C GLY A 61 0.97 1.73 9.28
N LEU A 62 1.09 0.54 8.67
CA LEU A 62 0.68 -0.75 9.23
C LEU A 62 1.46 -1.12 10.50
N LEU A 63 2.75 -0.79 10.53
CA LEU A 63 3.58 -0.93 11.71
C LEU A 63 4.35 0.37 11.90
N ALA A 64 4.07 1.06 13.01
CA ALA A 64 4.71 2.33 13.33
C ALA A 64 5.98 2.04 14.14
N VAL A 65 7.16 2.34 13.58
CA VAL A 65 8.38 2.45 14.39
C VAL A 65 8.24 3.72 15.21
N ARG A 66 8.10 3.56 16.53
CA ARG A 66 8.22 4.68 17.46
C ARG A 66 9.70 5.04 17.54
N ALA A 67 10.16 5.86 16.60
CA ALA A 67 11.43 6.55 16.74
C ALA A 67 11.32 7.42 18.00
N ARG A 68 12.11 7.09 19.03
CA ARG A 68 12.28 7.92 20.22
C ARG A 68 12.89 9.26 19.81
#